data_AF-A0A971GD44-F1
#
_entry.id   AF-A0A971GD44-F1
#
_cell.length_a   1.000
_cell.length_b   1.000
_cell.length_c   1.000
_cell.angle_alpha   90.00
_cell.angle_beta   90.00
_cell.angle_gamma   90.00
#
_symmetry.space_group_name_H-M   'P 1'
#
loop_
_entity.id
_entity.type
_entity.pdbx_description
1 polymer ?
#
loop_
_entity_poly.entity_id
_entity_poly.type
_entity_poly.pdbx_seq_one_letter_code
_entity_poly.pdbx_strand_id
1 'polypeptide(L)'
;PGTGKTTIARILGRIYQTLGVLKKGHVVEVDRSGLVAGYVGQTEEKTNKAIDKAMDGILFIDEAYALAGGNNDFGKNAIDTILKRMDDDRERLIVIAAGYTEKMRMFINSNPGLKDRFSWTFEFKDYTEKELMDIFLLFAQKQHYILSDEAIKALSDHFHNIYRLRDEHFGNGRYVRNLFEKVVMEQSSRIGANIENVKRDELSIITENDVSRALLLL
;
A
#
# COMPACT_ATOMS: atom_id res chain seq x y z
N PRO A 1 -1.01 -7.29 1.53
CA PRO A 1 -1.20 -6.04 0.74
C PRO A 1 -2.01 -5.01 1.53
N GLY A 2 -1.96 -3.71 1.20
CA GLY A 2 -2.85 -2.73 1.85
C GLY A 2 -2.63 -2.49 3.36
N THR A 3 -1.42 -2.77 3.85
CA THR A 3 -1.01 -2.57 5.27
C THR A 3 -0.27 -1.25 5.51
N GLY A 4 -0.40 -0.28 4.59
CA GLY A 4 0.16 1.07 4.77
C GLY A 4 1.64 1.25 4.42
N LYS A 5 2.30 0.26 3.77
CA LYS A 5 3.73 0.34 3.39
C LYS A 5 4.10 1.63 2.66
N THR A 6 3.39 1.95 1.57
CA THR A 6 3.62 3.19 0.78
C THR A 6 3.31 4.45 1.59
N THR A 7 2.30 4.40 2.47
CA THR A 7 1.97 5.53 3.37
C THR A 7 3.10 5.81 4.34
N ILE A 8 3.66 4.76 4.97
CA ILE A 8 4.82 4.89 5.86
C ILE A 8 6.04 5.41 5.11
N ALA A 9 6.32 4.93 3.89
CA ALA A 9 7.42 5.46 3.08
C ALA A 9 7.29 6.99 2.88
N ARG A 10 6.09 7.49 2.61
CA ARG A 10 5.84 8.94 2.47
C ARG A 10 6.03 9.70 3.78
N ILE A 11 5.65 9.11 4.91
CA ILE A 11 5.86 9.72 6.23
C ILE A 11 7.36 9.77 6.55
N LEU A 12 8.08 8.67 6.34
CA LEU A 12 9.53 8.60 6.52
C LEU A 12 10.26 9.64 5.66
N GLY A 13 9.86 9.80 4.40
CA GLY A 13 10.43 10.82 3.51
C GLY A 13 10.32 12.23 4.10
N ARG A 14 9.15 12.60 4.63
CA ARG A 14 8.94 13.91 5.30
C ARG A 14 9.75 14.05 6.59
N ILE A 15 9.85 12.98 7.38
CA ILE A 15 10.66 12.98 8.61
C ILE A 15 12.13 13.21 8.27
N TYR A 16 12.70 12.43 7.35
CA TYR A 16 14.10 12.57 6.95
C TYR A 16 14.38 13.91 6.28
N GLN A 17 13.41 14.48 5.56
CA GLN A 17 13.53 15.84 5.07
C GLN A 17 13.62 16.86 6.20
N THR A 18 12.72 16.76 7.18
CA THR A 18 12.65 17.68 8.32
C THR A 18 13.90 17.60 9.19
N LEU A 19 14.49 16.41 9.32
CA LEU A 19 15.74 16.18 10.04
C LEU A 19 16.99 16.59 9.26
N GLY A 20 16.85 17.04 8.00
CA GLY A 20 17.98 17.43 7.16
C GLY A 20 18.78 16.26 6.59
N VAL A 21 18.32 15.02 6.75
CA VAL A 21 18.94 13.81 6.14
C VAL A 21 18.70 13.79 4.64
N LEU A 22 17.49 14.17 4.21
CA LEU A 22 17.13 14.28 2.79
C LEU A 22 16.81 15.73 2.45
N LYS A 23 17.16 16.20 1.25
CA LYS A 23 16.83 17.57 0.83
C LYS A 23 15.37 17.73 0.41
N LYS A 24 14.74 16.69 -0.16
CA LYS A 24 13.36 16.74 -0.69
C LYS A 24 12.38 15.80 0.01
N GLY A 25 12.81 14.58 0.36
CA GLY A 25 11.96 13.60 1.04
C GLY A 25 10.75 13.08 0.23
N HIS A 26 10.71 13.31 -1.08
CA HIS A 26 9.67 12.74 -1.94
C HIS A 26 9.90 11.23 -2.13
N VAL A 27 8.84 10.51 -2.47
CA VAL A 27 8.89 9.06 -2.72
C VAL A 27 8.62 8.81 -4.19
N VAL A 28 9.53 8.08 -4.85
CA VAL A 28 9.34 7.53 -6.19
C VAL A 28 9.06 6.04 -6.05
N GLU A 29 7.86 5.65 -6.46
CA GLU A 29 7.38 4.26 -6.39
C GLU A 29 7.58 3.59 -7.74
N VAL A 30 8.21 2.42 -7.73
CA VAL A 30 8.50 1.60 -8.91
C VAL A 30 8.27 0.12 -8.61
N ASP A 31 8.04 -0.67 -9.64
CA ASP A 31 8.01 -2.13 -9.61
C ASP A 31 9.06 -2.70 -10.59
N ARG A 32 9.03 -4.02 -10.83
CA ARG A 32 9.89 -4.65 -11.84
C ARG A 32 9.78 -4.00 -13.22
N SER A 33 8.57 -3.64 -13.65
CA SER A 33 8.34 -3.02 -14.97
C SER A 33 8.93 -1.62 -15.06
N GLY A 34 9.04 -0.90 -13.93
CA GLY A 34 9.68 0.40 -13.82
C GLY A 34 11.21 0.35 -13.91
N LEU A 35 11.81 -0.79 -13.57
CA LEU A 35 13.27 -0.94 -13.46
C LEU A 35 13.89 -1.77 -14.61
N VAL A 36 13.21 -2.83 -15.03
CA VAL A 36 13.73 -3.79 -16.01
C VAL A 36 13.25 -3.46 -17.42
N ALA A 37 14.16 -3.53 -18.39
CA ALA A 37 13.85 -3.39 -19.82
C ALA A 37 13.85 -4.76 -20.52
N GLY A 38 13.17 -4.86 -21.66
CA GLY A 38 13.08 -6.11 -22.44
C GLY A 38 14.32 -6.41 -23.31
N TYR A 39 15.25 -5.46 -23.43
CA TYR A 39 16.42 -5.54 -24.30
C TYR A 39 17.73 -5.47 -23.50
N VAL A 40 18.76 -6.15 -24.01
CA VAL A 40 20.11 -6.18 -23.43
C VAL A 40 20.69 -4.76 -23.32
N GLY A 41 21.34 -4.47 -22.19
CA GLY A 41 21.99 -3.17 -21.92
C GLY A 41 21.06 -2.03 -21.47
N GLN A 42 19.74 -2.12 -21.68
CA GLN A 42 18.81 -1.02 -21.37
C GLN A 42 18.33 -1.01 -19.91
N THR A 43 18.51 -2.12 -19.17
CA THR A 43 18.01 -2.23 -17.79
C THR A 43 18.79 -1.33 -16.83
N GLU A 44 20.10 -1.22 -17.00
CA GLU A 44 20.93 -0.32 -16.18
C GLU A 44 20.52 1.15 -16.39
N GLU A 45 20.35 1.58 -17.64
CA GLU A 45 19.91 2.95 -17.96
C GLU A 45 18.53 3.24 -17.38
N LYS A 46 17.59 2.30 -17.51
CA LYS A 46 16.22 2.45 -16.99
C LYS A 46 16.20 2.50 -15.46
N THR A 47 17.00 1.66 -14.80
CA THR A 47 17.17 1.65 -13.34
C THR A 47 17.78 2.95 -12.85
N ASN A 48 18.85 3.44 -13.49
CA ASN A 48 19.45 4.73 -13.18
C ASN A 48 18.46 5.88 -13.32
N LYS A 49 17.66 5.92 -14.40
CA LYS A 49 16.61 6.94 -14.59
C LYS A 49 15.56 6.92 -13.48
N ALA A 50 15.23 5.75 -12.93
CA ALA A 50 14.30 5.66 -11.79
C ALA A 50 14.95 6.19 -10.51
N ILE A 51 16.21 5.83 -10.26
CA ILE A 51 16.99 6.30 -9.10
C ILE A 51 17.20 7.82 -9.17
N ASP A 52 17.52 8.37 -10.34
CA ASP A 52 17.73 9.80 -10.55
C ASP A 52 16.49 10.62 -10.20
N LYS A 53 15.30 10.10 -10.51
CA LYS A 53 14.02 10.70 -10.08
C LYS A 53 13.86 10.67 -8.56
N ALA A 54 14.41 9.67 -7.89
CA ALA A 54 14.34 9.49 -6.44
C ALA A 54 15.40 10.28 -5.66
N MET A 55 16.35 10.93 -6.34
CA MET A 55 17.45 11.61 -5.65
C MET A 55 17.02 12.73 -4.73
N ASP A 56 17.68 12.79 -3.57
CA ASP A 56 17.32 13.60 -2.41
C ASP A 56 16.00 13.18 -1.73
N GLY A 57 15.57 11.94 -2.01
CA GLY A 57 14.30 11.36 -1.62
C GLY A 57 14.41 9.87 -1.32
N ILE A 58 13.30 9.16 -1.54
CA ILE A 58 13.17 7.72 -1.33
C ILE A 58 12.83 7.04 -2.65
N LEU A 59 13.58 6.00 -3.02
CA LEU A 59 13.16 5.02 -4.01
C LEU A 59 12.42 3.87 -3.31
N PHE A 60 11.13 3.72 -3.58
CA PHE A 60 10.30 2.63 -3.07
C PHE A 60 10.09 1.59 -4.17
N ILE A 61 10.58 0.37 -3.95
CA ILE A 61 10.50 -0.74 -4.90
C ILE A 61 9.45 -1.72 -4.38
N ASP A 62 8.26 -1.71 -4.99
CA ASP A 62 7.20 -2.67 -4.68
C ASP A 62 7.49 -4.03 -5.33
N GLU A 63 7.09 -5.09 -4.63
CA GLU A 63 7.37 -6.48 -4.97
C GLU A 63 8.83 -6.72 -5.41
N ALA A 64 9.80 -6.20 -4.67
CA ALA A 64 11.22 -6.19 -5.05
C ALA A 64 11.80 -7.60 -5.32
N TYR A 65 11.25 -8.64 -4.67
CA TYR A 65 11.59 -10.05 -4.92
C TYR A 65 11.38 -10.45 -6.39
N ALA A 66 10.49 -9.77 -7.13
CA ALA A 66 10.27 -10.01 -8.54
C ALA A 66 11.52 -9.73 -9.37
N LEU A 67 12.48 -8.92 -8.90
CA LEU A 67 13.75 -8.67 -9.58
C LEU A 67 14.65 -9.92 -9.59
N ALA A 68 14.63 -10.73 -8.53
CA ALA A 68 15.49 -11.91 -8.39
C ALA A 68 14.93 -13.19 -9.04
N GLY A 69 13.61 -13.25 -9.29
CA GLY A 69 12.89 -14.50 -9.60
C GLY A 69 12.75 -14.90 -11.08
N GLY A 70 13.66 -14.52 -11.98
CA GLY A 70 13.55 -14.85 -13.41
C GLY A 70 14.79 -15.52 -14.00
N ASN A 71 14.60 -16.40 -15.00
CA ASN A 71 15.67 -17.04 -15.80
C ASN A 71 16.48 -16.05 -16.67
N ASN A 72 16.14 -14.76 -16.67
CA ASN A 72 16.78 -13.74 -17.49
C ASN A 72 17.62 -12.78 -16.63
N ASP A 73 18.87 -12.56 -17.03
CA ASP A 73 19.90 -11.78 -16.32
C ASP A 73 19.55 -10.29 -16.10
N PHE A 74 18.53 -9.77 -16.78
CA PHE A 74 18.14 -8.35 -16.67
C PHE A 74 17.74 -7.94 -15.26
N GLY A 75 17.09 -8.83 -14.49
CA GLY A 75 16.72 -8.54 -13.11
C GLY A 75 17.93 -8.38 -12.18
N LYS A 76 18.98 -9.17 -12.40
CA LYS A 76 20.25 -9.06 -11.67
C LYS A 76 20.93 -7.73 -11.97
N ASN A 77 20.97 -7.32 -13.23
CA ASN A 77 21.55 -6.02 -13.61
C ASN A 77 20.85 -4.84 -12.90
N ALA A 78 19.53 -4.90 -12.73
CA ALA A 78 18.80 -3.89 -11.95
C ALA A 78 19.22 -3.89 -10.48
N ILE A 79 19.33 -5.08 -9.85
CA ILE A 79 19.79 -5.23 -8.46
C ILE A 79 21.20 -4.67 -8.29
N ASP A 80 22.13 -5.04 -9.17
CA ASP A 80 23.53 -4.59 -9.11
C ASP A 80 23.62 -3.06 -9.27
N THR A 81 22.83 -2.49 -10.17
CA THR A 81 22.74 -1.03 -10.35
C THR A 81 22.21 -0.35 -9.09
N ILE A 82 21.15 -0.90 -8.47
CA ILE A 82 20.60 -0.36 -7.21
C ILE A 82 21.64 -0.42 -6.11
N LEU A 83 22.30 -1.56 -5.90
CA LEU A 83 23.31 -1.73 -4.86
C LEU A 83 24.47 -0.75 -5.02
N LYS A 84 24.97 -0.58 -6.25
CA LYS A 84 26.02 0.41 -6.55
C LYS A 84 25.57 1.83 -6.20
N ARG A 85 24.37 2.22 -6.60
CA ARG A 85 23.81 3.54 -6.32
C ARG A 85 23.52 3.76 -4.83
N MET A 86 23.18 2.72 -4.08
CA MET A 86 23.04 2.80 -2.62
C MET A 86 24.36 3.16 -1.94
N ASP A 87 25.49 2.67 -2.47
CA ASP A 87 26.82 3.00 -1.95
C ASP A 87 27.27 4.40 -2.40
N ASP A 88 27.14 4.70 -3.70
CA ASP A 88 27.59 5.96 -4.33
C ASP A 88 26.79 7.18 -3.84
N ASP A 89 25.47 7.03 -3.65
CA ASP A 89 24.54 8.12 -3.29
C ASP A 89 23.99 8.02 -1.86
N ARG A 90 24.69 7.32 -0.95
CA ARG A 90 24.21 7.00 0.42
C ARG A 90 23.76 8.19 1.27
N GLU A 91 24.27 9.39 0.99
CA GLU A 91 23.92 10.63 1.72
C GLU A 91 22.66 11.30 1.18
N ARG A 92 22.16 10.87 0.01
CA ARG A 92 21.12 11.55 -0.75
C ARG A 92 19.98 10.63 -1.18
N LEU A 93 20.13 9.32 -1.02
CA LEU A 93 19.16 8.33 -1.46
C LEU A 93 18.86 7.35 -0.33
N ILE A 94 17.57 7.17 -0.04
CA ILE A 94 17.08 6.05 0.75
C ILE A 94 16.35 5.08 -0.17
N VAL A 95 16.65 3.79 -0.06
CA VAL A 95 15.96 2.74 -0.83
C VAL A 95 15.13 1.88 0.12
N ILE A 96 13.84 1.71 -0.21
CA ILE A 96 12.92 0.84 0.51
C ILE A 96 12.47 -0.26 -0.44
N ALA A 97 12.75 -1.52 -0.10
CA ALA A 97 12.25 -2.69 -0.81
C ALA A 97 11.05 -3.27 -0.05
N ALA A 98 9.93 -3.50 -0.76
CA ALA A 98 8.70 -4.00 -0.18
C ALA A 98 8.22 -5.29 -0.89
N GLY A 99 7.45 -6.09 -0.18
CA GLY A 99 6.87 -7.33 -0.69
C GLY A 99 6.26 -8.20 0.42
N TYR A 100 5.91 -9.43 0.07
CA TYR A 100 5.47 -10.47 1.01
C TYR A 100 6.65 -10.97 1.85
N THR A 101 6.42 -11.21 3.15
CA THR A 101 7.47 -11.52 4.13
C THR A 101 8.40 -12.64 3.67
N GLU A 102 7.86 -13.81 3.30
CA GLU A 102 8.68 -14.95 2.89
C GLU A 102 9.43 -14.70 1.59
N LYS A 103 8.80 -14.07 0.60
CA LYS A 103 9.46 -13.71 -0.66
C LYS A 103 10.58 -12.69 -0.45
N MET A 104 10.41 -11.74 0.48
CA MET A 104 11.45 -10.78 0.85
C MET A 104 12.60 -11.44 1.58
N ARG A 105 12.35 -12.42 2.46
CA ARG A 105 13.42 -13.23 3.08
C ARG A 105 14.25 -13.95 2.02
N MET A 106 13.60 -14.56 1.02
CA MET A 106 14.30 -15.18 -0.10
C MET A 106 15.11 -14.17 -0.93
N PHE A 107 14.52 -13.02 -1.23
CA PHE A 107 15.17 -11.94 -1.97
C PHE A 107 16.45 -11.44 -1.29
N ILE A 108 16.37 -11.10 0.00
CA ILE A 108 17.53 -10.62 0.78
C ILE A 108 18.65 -11.68 0.84
N ASN A 109 18.30 -12.96 0.92
CA ASN A 109 19.27 -14.06 0.96
C ASN A 109 19.82 -14.46 -0.43
N SER A 110 19.26 -13.94 -1.53
CA SER A 110 19.67 -14.28 -2.89
C SER A 110 20.99 -13.65 -3.32
N ASN A 111 21.41 -12.56 -2.68
CA ASN A 111 22.66 -11.86 -2.97
C ASN A 111 23.24 -11.29 -1.66
N PRO A 112 24.50 -11.62 -1.29
CA PRO A 112 25.14 -11.07 -0.09
C PRO A 112 25.11 -9.54 -0.01
N GLY A 113 25.23 -8.85 -1.15
CA GLY A 113 25.16 -7.40 -1.22
C GLY A 113 23.81 -6.84 -0.75
N LEU A 114 22.69 -7.52 -1.03
CA LEU A 114 21.38 -7.13 -0.52
C LEU A 114 21.32 -7.20 1.01
N LYS A 115 21.86 -8.28 1.59
CA LYS A 115 21.86 -8.48 3.04
C LYS A 115 22.62 -7.40 3.79
N ASP A 116 23.74 -6.94 3.24
CA ASP A 116 24.56 -5.90 3.89
C ASP A 116 23.92 -4.50 3.80
N ARG A 117 23.27 -4.17 2.67
CA ARG A 117 22.69 -2.83 2.44
C ARG A 117 21.26 -2.69 2.99
N PHE A 118 20.48 -3.77 3.05
CA PHE A 118 19.13 -3.77 3.63
C PHE A 118 19.15 -4.27 5.08
N SER A 119 19.80 -3.51 5.96
CA SER A 119 19.99 -3.88 7.38
C SER A 119 18.76 -3.65 8.26
N TRP A 120 17.80 -2.83 7.82
CA TRP A 120 16.58 -2.52 8.56
C TRP A 120 15.38 -3.26 7.97
N THR A 121 14.76 -4.13 8.77
CA THR A 121 13.55 -4.87 8.37
C THR A 121 12.37 -4.43 9.22
N PHE A 122 11.27 -4.05 8.56
CA PHE A 122 10.00 -3.72 9.21
C PHE A 122 8.92 -4.69 8.74
N GLU A 123 8.36 -5.45 9.67
CA GLU A 123 7.26 -6.36 9.38
C GLU A 123 5.92 -5.66 9.61
N PHE A 124 5.12 -5.59 8.54
CA PHE A 124 3.75 -5.08 8.60
C PHE A 124 2.80 -6.26 8.67
N LYS A 125 2.27 -6.52 9.86
CA LYS A 125 1.23 -7.52 10.08
C LYS A 125 -0.08 -7.06 9.45
N ASP A 126 -0.96 -8.03 9.19
CA ASP A 126 -2.34 -7.73 8.83
C ASP A 126 -3.04 -6.98 9.97
N TYR A 127 -4.00 -6.14 9.60
CA TYR A 127 -4.85 -5.47 10.56
C TYR A 127 -5.79 -6.47 11.23
N THR A 128 -5.96 -6.31 12.54
CA THR A 128 -6.98 -6.98 13.33
C THR A 128 -8.39 -6.55 12.90
N GLU A 129 -9.41 -7.34 13.22
CA GLU A 129 -10.82 -6.98 12.97
C GLU A 129 -11.20 -5.57 13.50
N LYS A 130 -10.63 -5.17 14.65
CA LYS A 130 -10.82 -3.83 15.22
C LYS A 130 -10.15 -2.75 14.39
N GLU A 131 -8.91 -2.97 13.96
CA GLU A 131 -8.20 -2.02 13.11
C GLU A 131 -8.84 -1.89 11.72
N LEU A 132 -9.42 -2.97 11.17
CA LEU A 132 -10.21 -2.90 9.93
C LEU A 132 -11.44 -2.01 10.12
N MET A 133 -12.13 -2.13 11.26
CA MET A 133 -13.24 -1.25 11.62
C MET A 133 -12.79 0.21 11.79
N ASP A 134 -11.68 0.45 12.49
CA ASP A 134 -11.13 1.79 12.67
C ASP A 134 -10.78 2.45 11.33
N ILE A 135 -10.25 1.68 10.37
CA ILE A 135 -9.98 2.17 9.01
C ILE A 135 -11.29 2.54 8.29
N PHE A 136 -12.35 1.74 8.44
CA PHE A 136 -13.65 2.05 7.85
C PHE A 136 -14.22 3.35 8.43
N LEU A 137 -14.21 3.49 9.76
CA LEU A 137 -14.66 4.68 10.46
C LEU A 137 -13.84 5.91 10.08
N LEU A 138 -12.53 5.76 9.86
CA LEU A 138 -11.67 6.83 9.35
C LEU A 138 -12.11 7.31 7.96
N PHE A 139 -12.50 6.40 7.06
CA PHE A 139 -13.03 6.79 5.74
C PHE A 139 -14.38 7.49 5.86
N ALA A 140 -15.29 6.96 6.69
CA ALA A 140 -16.58 7.57 6.96
C ALA A 140 -16.42 9.00 7.51
N GLN A 141 -15.58 9.18 8.53
CA GLN A 141 -15.31 10.48 9.14
C GLN A 141 -14.74 11.48 8.14
N LYS A 142 -13.77 11.08 7.31
CA LYS A 142 -13.17 11.95 6.29
C LYS A 142 -14.15 12.43 5.23
N GLN A 143 -15.18 11.64 4.96
CA GLN A 143 -16.24 11.96 4.00
C GLN A 143 -17.52 12.44 4.68
N HIS A 144 -17.48 12.73 5.98
CA HIS A 144 -18.60 13.23 6.78
C HIS A 144 -19.83 12.30 6.84
N TYR A 145 -19.62 10.99 6.74
CA TYR A 145 -20.65 9.98 6.99
C TYR A 145 -20.74 9.61 8.47
N ILE A 146 -21.95 9.33 8.92
CA ILE A 146 -22.29 8.81 10.24
C ILE A 146 -22.92 7.45 10.05
N LEU A 147 -22.50 6.45 10.83
CA LEU A 147 -23.07 5.12 10.78
C LEU A 147 -24.15 4.99 11.87
N SER A 148 -25.27 4.35 11.55
CA SER A 148 -26.20 3.83 12.56
C SER A 148 -25.55 2.73 13.41
N ASP A 149 -26.04 2.51 14.62
CA ASP A 149 -25.55 1.47 15.53
C ASP A 149 -25.67 0.07 14.89
N GLU A 150 -26.72 -0.17 14.12
CA GLU A 150 -26.95 -1.43 13.40
C GLU A 150 -25.92 -1.63 12.28
N ALA A 151 -25.57 -0.58 11.54
CA ALA A 151 -24.51 -0.61 10.53
C ALA A 151 -23.14 -0.92 11.15
N ILE A 152 -22.83 -0.31 12.31
CA ILE A 152 -21.61 -0.56 13.07
C ILE A 152 -21.53 -2.04 13.46
N LYS A 153 -22.64 -2.60 13.97
CA LYS A 153 -22.72 -4.01 14.34
C LYS A 153 -22.52 -4.93 13.13
N ALA A 154 -23.22 -4.69 12.02
CA ALA A 154 -23.11 -5.48 10.80
C ALA A 154 -21.68 -5.49 10.23
N LEU A 155 -21.01 -4.33 10.21
CA LEU A 155 -19.61 -4.23 9.79
C LEU A 155 -18.66 -4.94 10.76
N SER A 156 -18.90 -4.84 12.06
CA SER A 156 -18.07 -5.51 13.07
C SER A 156 -18.14 -7.04 12.92
N ASP A 157 -19.35 -7.60 12.76
CA ASP A 157 -19.56 -9.02 12.52
C ASP A 157 -18.89 -9.48 11.22
N HIS A 158 -19.00 -8.66 10.16
CA HIS A 158 -18.34 -8.92 8.89
C HIS A 158 -16.81 -8.92 9.00
N PHE A 159 -16.22 -7.91 9.65
CA PHE A 159 -14.77 -7.83 9.84
C PHE A 159 -14.23 -8.95 10.72
N HIS A 160 -14.98 -9.38 11.73
CA HIS A 160 -14.64 -10.56 12.53
C HIS A 160 -14.56 -11.83 11.67
N ASN A 161 -15.55 -12.04 10.80
CA ASN A 161 -15.57 -13.21 9.91
C ASN A 161 -14.44 -13.17 8.88
N ILE A 162 -14.24 -12.05 8.21
CA ILE A 162 -13.23 -11.97 7.15
C ILE A 162 -11.81 -12.03 7.71
N TYR A 163 -11.58 -11.49 8.91
CA TYR A 163 -10.30 -11.64 9.58
C TYR A 163 -9.97 -13.12 9.80
N ARG A 164 -10.94 -13.95 10.19
CA ARG A 164 -10.73 -15.41 10.36
C ARG A 164 -10.51 -16.16 9.05
N LEU A 165 -11.17 -15.73 7.97
CA LEU A 165 -11.12 -16.39 6.66
C LEU A 165 -9.99 -15.89 5.75
N ARG A 166 -9.23 -14.87 6.18
CA ARG A 166 -8.21 -14.24 5.36
C ARG A 166 -7.07 -15.21 5.02
N ASP A 167 -6.50 -15.01 3.84
CA ASP A 167 -5.26 -15.64 3.41
C ASP A 167 -4.10 -14.64 3.40
N GLU A 168 -2.91 -15.09 3.00
CA GLU A 168 -1.71 -14.25 2.89
C GLU A 168 -1.82 -13.11 1.85
N HIS A 169 -2.81 -13.18 0.95
CA HIS A 169 -3.04 -12.21 -0.11
C HIS A 169 -4.10 -11.17 0.26
N PHE A 170 -4.64 -11.22 1.49
CA PHE A 170 -5.70 -10.33 1.92
C PHE A 170 -5.34 -8.84 1.77
N GLY A 171 -6.28 -8.10 1.18
CA GLY A 171 -6.10 -6.70 0.78
C GLY A 171 -6.08 -5.70 1.94
N ASN A 172 -6.42 -6.11 3.17
CA ASN A 172 -6.44 -5.27 4.37
C ASN A 172 -7.12 -3.91 4.14
N GLY A 173 -6.42 -2.78 4.30
CA GLY A 173 -7.00 -1.45 4.10
C GLY A 173 -7.51 -1.19 2.68
N ARG A 174 -6.98 -1.88 1.65
CA ARG A 174 -7.54 -1.83 0.29
C ARG A 174 -8.93 -2.48 0.26
N TYR A 175 -9.10 -3.61 0.94
CA TYR A 175 -10.40 -4.27 1.06
C TYR A 175 -11.40 -3.36 1.77
N VAL A 176 -11.01 -2.76 2.89
CA VAL A 176 -11.88 -1.84 3.65
C VAL A 176 -12.28 -0.62 2.82
N ARG A 177 -11.36 -0.05 2.04
CA ARG A 177 -11.68 1.06 1.12
C ARG A 177 -12.72 0.64 0.08
N ASN A 178 -12.51 -0.49 -0.58
CA ASN A 178 -13.44 -0.97 -1.61
C ASN A 178 -14.83 -1.26 -1.03
N LEU A 179 -14.88 -1.84 0.18
CA LEU A 179 -16.15 -2.02 0.89
C LEU A 179 -16.81 -0.67 1.21
N PHE A 180 -16.06 0.30 1.73
CA PHE A 180 -16.58 1.63 2.02
C PHE A 180 -17.18 2.30 0.77
N GLU A 181 -16.48 2.23 -0.38
CA GLU A 181 -16.98 2.77 -1.66
C GLU A 181 -18.30 2.11 -2.09
N LYS A 182 -18.43 0.78 -1.92
CA LYS A 182 -19.68 0.06 -2.19
C LYS A 182 -20.81 0.46 -1.24
N VAL A 183 -20.52 0.62 0.05
CA VAL A 183 -21.52 1.08 1.04
C VAL A 183 -22.03 2.48 0.70
N VAL A 184 -21.13 3.40 0.31
CA VAL A 184 -21.51 4.75 -0.14
C VAL A 184 -22.38 4.69 -1.40
N MET A 185 -22.09 3.78 -2.33
CA MET A 185 -22.90 3.58 -3.53
C MET A 185 -24.33 3.09 -3.21
N GLU A 186 -24.47 2.13 -2.28
CA GLU A 186 -25.79 1.64 -1.84
C GLU A 186 -26.57 2.72 -1.08
N GLN A 187 -25.89 3.48 -0.23
CA GLN A 187 -26.48 4.62 0.48
C GLN A 187 -27.00 5.68 -0.49
N SER A 188 -26.22 5.99 -1.54
CA SER A 188 -26.63 6.92 -2.59
C SER A 188 -27.84 6.40 -3.38
N SER A 189 -27.87 5.10 -3.68
CA SER A 189 -29.00 4.45 -4.35
C SER A 189 -30.26 4.51 -3.51
N ARG A 190 -30.15 4.27 -2.19
CA ARG A 190 -31.28 4.40 -1.24
C ARG A 190 -31.83 5.82 -1.22
N ILE A 191 -30.97 6.83 -1.12
CA ILE A 191 -31.39 8.24 -1.12
C ILE A 191 -32.05 8.61 -2.44
N GLY A 192 -31.44 8.24 -3.57
CA GLY A 192 -31.96 8.54 -4.90
C GLY A 192 -33.35 7.95 -5.14
N ALA A 193 -33.63 6.76 -4.61
CA ALA A 193 -34.94 6.12 -4.71
C ALA A 193 -36.05 6.81 -3.89
N ASN A 194 -35.70 7.66 -2.93
CA ASN A 194 -36.67 8.34 -2.05
C ASN A 194 -36.42 9.86 -1.93
N ILE A 195 -35.87 10.46 -2.98
CA ILE A 195 -35.30 11.83 -2.91
C ILE A 195 -36.31 12.90 -2.48
N GLU A 196 -37.61 12.69 -2.73
CA GLU A 196 -38.68 13.63 -2.36
C GLU A 196 -38.95 13.68 -0.85
N ASN A 197 -38.56 12.65 -0.09
CA ASN A 197 -38.88 12.52 1.34
C ASN A 197 -37.64 12.48 2.26
N VAL A 198 -36.43 12.55 1.71
CA VAL A 198 -35.19 12.42 2.48
C VAL A 198 -34.88 13.73 3.20
N LYS A 199 -34.68 13.64 4.52
CA LYS A 199 -34.24 14.80 5.32
C LYS A 199 -32.76 15.06 5.08
N ARG A 200 -32.35 16.32 5.23
CA ARG A 200 -30.95 16.73 5.04
C ARG A 200 -29.98 15.95 5.92
N ASP A 201 -30.38 15.65 7.16
CA ASP A 201 -29.53 14.92 8.12
C ASP A 201 -29.38 13.43 7.76
N GLU A 202 -30.28 12.87 6.95
CA GLU A 202 -30.22 11.49 6.46
C GLU A 202 -29.24 11.33 5.28
N LEU A 203 -28.85 12.44 4.63
CA LEU A 203 -27.91 12.42 3.51
C LEU A 203 -26.53 11.90 3.90
N SER A 204 -26.16 12.04 5.18
CA SER A 204 -24.89 11.57 5.74
C SER A 204 -25.00 10.24 6.50
N ILE A 205 -26.19 9.65 6.62
CA ILE A 205 -26.38 8.44 7.43
C ILE A 205 -26.20 7.18 6.57
N ILE A 206 -25.31 6.30 7.01
CA ILE A 206 -25.16 4.92 6.55
C ILE A 206 -25.93 4.00 7.48
N THR A 207 -26.84 3.21 6.92
CA THR A 207 -27.70 2.25 7.64
C THR A 207 -27.23 0.82 7.44
N GLU A 208 -27.73 -0.10 8.28
CA GLU A 208 -27.49 -1.54 8.13
C GLU A 208 -27.80 -2.04 6.71
N ASN A 209 -28.93 -1.62 6.13
CA ASN A 209 -29.34 -2.08 4.80
C ASN A 209 -28.35 -1.69 3.70
N ASP A 210 -27.69 -0.53 3.80
CA ASP A 210 -26.65 -0.13 2.82
C ASP A 210 -25.44 -1.06 2.95
N VAL A 211 -25.06 -1.41 4.18
CA VAL A 211 -23.98 -2.36 4.47
C VAL A 211 -24.34 -3.74 3.93
N SER A 212 -25.49 -4.29 4.31
CA SER A 212 -25.93 -5.62 3.88
C SER A 212 -25.96 -5.75 2.36
N ARG A 213 -26.46 -4.74 1.64
CA ARG A 213 -26.46 -4.74 0.17
C ARG A 213 -25.05 -4.65 -0.40
N ALA A 214 -24.18 -3.81 0.15
CA ALA A 214 -22.80 -3.69 -0.30
C ALA A 214 -22.01 -4.99 -0.11
N LEU A 215 -22.30 -5.74 0.97
CA LEU A 215 -21.70 -7.05 1.23
C LEU A 215 -22.10 -8.11 0.20
N LEU A 216 -23.30 -8.04 -0.37
CA LEU A 216 -23.73 -8.96 -1.45
C LEU A 216 -23.00 -8.71 -2.78
N LEU A 217 -22.36 -7.55 -2.92
CA LEU A 217 -21.63 -7.17 -4.13
C LEU A 217 -20.12 -7.51 -4.06
N LEU A 218 -19.64 -8.05 -2.93
CA LEU A 218 -18.24 -8.42 -2.70
C LEU A 218 -17.95 -9.85 -3.14
#